data_AF-A0A133ZGJ4-F1
#
_entry.id   AF-A0A133ZGJ4-F1
#
_cell.length_a   1.000
_cell.length_b   1.000
_cell.length_c   1.000
_cell.angle_alpha   90.00
_cell.angle_beta   90.00
_cell.angle_gamma   90.00
#
_symmetry.space_group_name_H-M   'P 1'
#
loop_
_entity.id
_entity.type
_entity.pdbx_description
1 polymer ?
#
loop_
_entity_poly.entity_id
_entity_poly.type
_entity_poly.pdbx_seq_one_letter_code
_entity_poly.pdbx_strand_id
1 'polypeptide(L)'
;MVWEVMELQDFLAHDDAGRPVAAGSPEAQFQHVAAQESLRVCAELNSRSHAPEEVRALFGEFTGRPAPDSLTIFPPTLARTSMWARTPSSPPAPS
;
A
#
# COMPACT_ATOMS: atom_id res chain seq x y z
N MET A 1 -13.30 -9.22 22.25
CA MET A 1 -12.03 -8.47 22.28
C MET A 1 -12.16 -7.37 21.26
N VAL A 2 -12.23 -6.13 21.74
CA VAL A 2 -12.18 -4.94 20.89
C VAL A 2 -10.71 -4.57 20.87
N TRP A 3 -10.03 -4.86 19.78
CA TRP A 3 -8.64 -4.43 19.60
C TRP A 3 -8.70 -2.95 19.25
N GLU A 4 -7.97 -2.10 19.96
CA GLU A 4 -7.72 -0.74 19.49
C GLU A 4 -6.98 -0.86 18.16
N VAL A 5 -7.69 -0.56 17.07
CA VAL A 5 -7.09 -0.50 15.75
C VAL A 5 -6.30 0.80 15.74
N MET A 6 -4.99 0.67 15.63
CA MET A 6 -4.09 1.77 15.35
C MET A 6 -4.58 2.55 14.14
N GLU A 7 -4.61 3.89 14.23
CA GLU A 7 -5.02 4.74 13.11
C GLU A 7 -3.87 4.92 12.11
N LEU A 8 -4.22 5.16 10.84
CA LEU A 8 -3.25 5.33 9.75
C LEU A 8 -2.20 6.43 10.07
N GLN A 9 -2.63 7.52 10.70
CA GLN A 9 -1.75 8.66 11.01
C GLN A 9 -0.70 8.31 12.07
N ASP A 10 -1.08 7.51 13.07
CA ASP A 10 -0.13 7.04 14.08
C ASP A 10 0.91 6.10 13.45
N PHE A 11 0.49 5.33 12.43
CA PHE A 11 1.37 4.40 11.74
C PHE A 11 2.38 5.13 10.88
N LEU A 12 1.89 6.12 10.12
CA LEU A 12 2.74 7.04 9.37
C LEU A 12 3.78 7.70 10.27
N ALA A 13 3.37 8.26 11.40
CA ALA A 13 4.29 8.91 12.34
C ALA A 13 5.34 7.95 12.93
N HIS A 14 5.04 6.65 13.00
CA HIS A 14 5.99 5.62 13.40
C HIS A 14 6.96 5.23 12.30
N ASP A 15 6.45 4.99 11.09
CA ASP A 15 7.24 4.63 9.92
C ASP A 15 8.16 5.79 9.48
N ASP A 16 7.64 7.03 9.47
CA ASP A 16 8.39 8.24 9.13
C ASP A 16 9.53 8.54 10.12
N ALA A 17 9.36 8.12 11.38
CA ALA A 17 10.41 8.21 12.39
C ALA A 17 11.47 7.10 12.28
N GLY A 18 11.34 6.19 11.31
CA GLY A 18 12.24 5.06 11.10
C GLY A 18 12.24 4.06 12.25
N ARG A 19 11.17 4.04 13.06
CA ARG A 19 11.10 3.15 14.23
C ARG A 19 10.83 1.71 13.77
N PRO A 20 11.50 0.71 14.37
CA PRO A 20 11.28 -0.68 13.99
C PRO A 20 9.85 -1.11 14.29
N VAL A 21 9.29 -1.92 13.39
CA VAL A 21 8.02 -2.61 13.64
C VAL A 21 8.32 -3.96 14.30
N ALA A 22 8.09 -4.05 15.60
CA ALA A 22 8.36 -5.27 16.36
C ALA A 22 7.31 -6.35 16.09
N ALA A 23 7.71 -7.62 16.05
CA ALA A 23 6.76 -8.73 15.89
C ALA A 23 5.73 -8.73 17.03
N GLY A 24 4.45 -8.90 16.68
CA GLY A 24 3.34 -8.89 17.65
C GLY A 24 2.89 -7.51 18.14
N SER A 25 3.56 -6.43 17.70
CA SER A 25 3.17 -5.05 18.02
C SER A 25 1.87 -4.62 17.31
N PRO A 26 1.17 -3.58 17.81
CA PRO A 26 0.06 -2.95 17.09
C PRO A 26 0.42 -2.53 15.66
N GLU A 27 1.64 -2.02 15.45
CA GLU A 27 2.18 -1.62 14.15
C GLU A 27 2.30 -2.83 13.21
N ALA A 28 2.76 -3.97 13.72
CA ALA A 28 2.84 -5.20 12.92
C ALA A 28 1.45 -5.73 12.55
N GLN A 29 0.47 -5.61 13.44
CA GLN A 29 -0.92 -5.99 13.16
C GLN A 29 -1.54 -5.05 12.12
N PHE A 30 -1.33 -3.74 12.25
CA PHE A 30 -1.75 -2.75 11.25
C PHE A 30 -1.14 -3.05 9.88
N GLN A 31 0.17 -3.26 9.81
CA GLN A 31 0.86 -3.63 8.56
C GLN A 31 0.30 -4.92 7.96
N HIS A 32 -0.01 -5.92 8.79
CA HIS A 32 -0.57 -7.17 8.31
C HIS A 32 -1.93 -6.95 7.65
N VAL A 33 -2.84 -6.22 8.32
CA VAL A 33 -4.17 -5.91 7.78
C VAL A 33 -4.05 -5.10 6.49
N ALA A 34 -3.22 -4.06 6.46
CA ALA A 34 -2.97 -3.26 5.26
C ALA A 34 -2.37 -4.09 4.11
N ALA A 35 -1.52 -5.07 4.43
CA ALA A 35 -0.93 -5.98 3.44
C ALA A 35 -1.97 -6.95 2.86
N GLN A 36 -2.93 -7.43 3.65
CA GLN A 36 -4.01 -8.28 3.13
C GLN A 36 -4.84 -7.54 2.08
N GLU A 37 -5.15 -6.28 2.32
CA GLU A 37 -5.90 -5.48 1.34
C GLU A 37 -5.11 -5.24 0.05
N SER A 38 -3.80 -5.00 0.19
CA SER A 38 -2.89 -4.91 -0.97
C SER A 38 -2.87 -6.20 -1.78
N LEU A 39 -2.79 -7.34 -1.10
CA LEU A 39 -2.76 -8.66 -1.74
C LEU A 39 -4.09 -8.99 -2.41
N ARG A 40 -5.23 -8.56 -1.87
CA ARG A 40 -6.55 -8.75 -2.48
C ARG A 40 -6.62 -8.11 -3.86
N VAL A 41 -6.25 -6.83 -3.98
CA VAL A 41 -6.26 -6.14 -5.28
C VAL A 41 -5.22 -6.75 -6.23
N CYS A 42 -4.07 -7.17 -5.70
CA CYS A 42 -3.04 -7.82 -6.49
C CYS A 42 -3.50 -9.19 -7.05
N ALA A 43 -4.23 -9.97 -6.26
CA ALA A 43 -4.81 -11.23 -6.69
C ALA A 43 -5.83 -11.00 -7.81
N GLU A 44 -6.66 -9.97 -7.71
CA GLU A 44 -7.62 -9.61 -8.76
C GLU A 44 -6.91 -9.19 -10.05
N LEU A 45 -5.91 -8.29 -9.96
CA LEU A 45 -5.10 -7.88 -11.12
C LEU A 45 -4.41 -9.06 -11.82
N ASN A 46 -4.06 -10.10 -11.08
CA ASN A 46 -3.34 -11.27 -11.59
C ASN A 46 -4.27 -12.43 -12.01
N SER A 47 -5.57 -12.37 -11.72
CA SER A 47 -6.50 -13.50 -11.94
C SER A 47 -6.78 -13.77 -13.42
N ARG A 48 -6.72 -12.73 -14.25
CA ARG A 48 -7.01 -12.77 -15.69
C ARG A 48 -6.38 -11.58 -16.42
N SER A 49 -6.52 -11.56 -17.73
CA SER A 49 -6.31 -10.34 -18.52
C SER A 49 -7.43 -9.33 -18.25
N HIS A 50 -7.03 -8.07 -18.09
CA HIS A 50 -7.92 -6.93 -17.84
C HIS A 50 -7.81 -5.91 -18.97
N ALA A 51 -8.90 -5.22 -19.27
CA ALA A 51 -8.86 -4.04 -20.12
C ALA A 51 -8.07 -2.91 -19.41
N PRO A 52 -7.46 -1.97 -20.14
CA PRO A 52 -6.72 -0.87 -19.54
C PRO A 52 -7.53 -0.05 -18.52
N GLU A 53 -8.82 0.12 -18.76
CA GLU A 53 -9.75 0.84 -17.88
C GLU A 53 -9.95 0.10 -16.55
N GLU A 54 -10.07 -1.24 -16.60
CA GLU A 54 -10.19 -2.09 -15.41
C GLU A 54 -8.92 -2.04 -14.57
N VAL A 55 -7.74 -2.09 -15.22
CA VAL A 55 -6.44 -1.94 -14.55
C VAL A 55 -6.34 -0.61 -13.81
N ARG A 56 -6.74 0.50 -14.46
CA ARG A 56 -6.75 1.84 -13.85
C ARG A 56 -7.74 1.93 -12.69
N ALA A 57 -8.91 1.31 -12.80
CA ALA A 57 -9.89 1.27 -11.72
C ALA A 57 -9.35 0.51 -10.49
N LEU A 58 -8.81 -0.70 -10.69
CA LEU A 58 -8.20 -1.51 -9.62
C LEU A 58 -7.00 -0.80 -8.98
N PHE A 59 -6.15 -0.16 -9.78
CA PHE A 59 -5.04 0.63 -9.25
C PHE A 59 -5.52 1.86 -8.46
N GLY A 60 -6.63 2.46 -8.88
CA GLY A 60 -7.23 3.59 -8.18
C GLY A 60 -7.80 3.20 -6.82
N GLU A 61 -8.47 2.05 -6.75
CA GLU A 61 -8.91 1.42 -5.50
C GLU A 61 -7.72 1.12 -4.58
N PHE A 62 -6.66 0.51 -5.13
CA PHE A 62 -5.45 0.17 -4.39
C PHE A 62 -4.73 1.38 -3.78
N THR A 63 -4.65 2.49 -4.52
CA THR A 63 -3.89 3.68 -4.10
C THR A 63 -4.76 4.74 -3.41
N GLY A 64 -6.09 4.58 -3.42
CA GLY A 64 -7.04 5.60 -2.97
C GLY A 64 -7.02 6.88 -3.82
N ARG A 65 -6.43 6.85 -5.01
CA ARG A 65 -6.24 8.01 -5.90
C ARG A 65 -6.49 7.60 -7.35
N PRO A 66 -7.04 8.47 -8.21
CA PRO A 66 -7.25 8.13 -9.61
C PRO A 66 -5.93 7.77 -10.31
N ALA A 67 -5.93 6.66 -11.05
CA ALA A 67 -4.79 6.23 -11.85
C ALA A 67 -4.59 7.17 -13.06
N PRO A 68 -3.34 7.48 -13.46
CA PRO A 68 -3.08 8.19 -14.71
C PRO A 68 -3.58 7.40 -15.93
N ASP A 69 -4.07 8.09 -16.96
CA ASP A 69 -4.57 7.46 -18.19
C ASP A 69 -3.49 6.63 -18.91
N SER A 70 -2.23 7.04 -18.78
CA SER A 70 -1.06 6.35 -19.35
C SER A 70 -0.59 5.13 -18.55
N LEU A 71 -1.25 4.79 -17.44
CA LEU A 71 -0.84 3.65 -16.61
C LEU A 71 -1.10 2.33 -17.33
N THR A 72 -0.06 1.52 -17.46
CA THR A 72 -0.12 0.14 -17.92
C THR A 72 0.58 -0.77 -16.93
N ILE A 73 -0.08 -1.86 -16.53
CA ILE A 73 0.48 -2.90 -15.67
C ILE A 73 0.46 -4.21 -16.44
N PHE A 74 1.58 -4.94 -16.42
CA PHE A 74 1.70 -6.24 -17.08
C PHE A 74 1.66 -7.36 -16.02
N PRO A 75 0.61 -8.18 -15.97
CA PRO A 75 0.53 -9.30 -15.05
C PRO A 75 1.53 -10.44 -15.40
N PRO A 76 2.03 -11.19 -14.40
CA PRO A 76 1.76 -11.01 -12.97
C PRO A 76 2.57 -9.86 -12.36
N THR A 77 1.96 -9.10 -11.45
CA THR A 77 2.61 -8.03 -10.68
C THR A 77 2.54 -8.30 -9.17
N LEU A 78 3.43 -7.66 -8.40
CA LEU A 78 3.44 -7.70 -6.94
C LEU A 78 3.18 -6.30 -6.36
N ALA A 79 2.11 -6.17 -5.59
CA ALA A 79 1.81 -5.01 -4.78
C ALA A 79 2.51 -5.14 -3.43
N ARG A 80 3.32 -4.14 -3.08
CA ARG A 80 3.96 -4.05 -1.77
C ARG A 80 3.37 -2.85 -1.05
N THR A 81 2.91 -3.06 0.19
CA THR A 81 2.39 -1.99 1.05
C THR A 81 3.38 -0.82 1.11
N SER A 82 4.68 -1.04 1.30
CA SER A 82 5.65 0.07 1.38
C SER A 82 5.85 0.93 0.11
N MET A 83 5.02 0.78 -0.93
CA MET A 83 4.84 1.79 -1.99
C MET A 83 4.02 3.01 -1.52
N TRP A 84 3.16 2.89 -0.50
CA TRP A 84 2.36 4.01 -0.01
C TRP A 84 3.20 5.06 0.75
N ALA A 85 4.33 4.66 1.33
CA ALA A 85 5.19 5.50 2.17
C ALA A 85 6.24 6.34 1.40
N ARG A 86 6.31 6.26 0.06
CA ARG A 86 7.30 7.01 -0.74
C ARG A 86 6.70 7.61 -2.01
N THR A 87 5.95 8.69 -1.84
CA THR A 87 5.81 9.72 -2.88
C THR A 87 6.71 10.91 -2.52
N PRO A 88 7.15 11.76 -3.49
CA PRO A 88 8.27 12.68 -3.30
C PRO A 88 7.87 13.88 -2.46
N SER A 89 7.87 13.69 -1.14
CA SER A 89 8.02 14.75 -0.15
C SER A 89 9.09 14.39 0.88
N SER A 90 10.04 13.51 0.52
CA SER A 90 11.25 13.33 1.33
C SER A 90 12.14 14.56 1.17
N PRO A 91 12.60 15.19 2.27
CA PRO A 91 13.65 16.20 2.19
C PRO A 91 14.93 15.58 1.62
N PRO A 92 15.82 16.38 1.00
CA PRO A 92 17.05 15.86 0.40
C PRO A 92 17.90 15.16 1.46
N ALA A 93 18.56 14.07 1.07
CA ALA A 93 19.47 13.33 1.94
C ALA A 93 20.56 14.27 2.48
N PRO A 94 20.96 14.13 3.76
CA PRO A 94 22.03 14.95 4.33
C PRO A 94 23.34 14.69 3.58
N SER A 95 24.03 15.78 3.25
CA SER A 95 25.35 15.81 2.62
C SER A 95 26.45 15.19 3.47
#